data_AF-S2J856-F1
#
_entry.id   AF-S2J856-F1
#
_cell.length_a   1.000
_cell.length_b   1.000
_cell.length_c   1.000
_cell.angle_alpha   90.00
_cell.angle_beta   90.00
_cell.angle_gamma   90.00
#
_symmetry.space_group_name_H-M   'P 1'
#
loop_
_entity.id
_entity.type
_entity.pdbx_description
1 polymer ?
#
loop_
_entity_poly.entity_id
_entity_poly.type
_entity_poly.pdbx_seq_one_letter_code
_entity_poly.pdbx_strand_id
1 'polypeptide(L)' 'MSDPYFDALANIPAHLSSFSASALDGSISQSTSEFRPETGLTAYQLLSDASLLGKSTPELQQDKLKRITGKYDVNN' A
#
# COMPACT_ATOMS: atom_id res chain seq x y z
N MET A 1 16.15 -7.75 12.73
CA MET A 1 16.79 -7.17 11.53
C MET A 1 15.67 -6.59 10.67
N SER A 2 15.85 -5.40 10.10
CA SER A 2 14.92 -4.83 9.11
C SER A 2 14.95 -5.67 7.82
N ASP A 3 13.85 -5.64 7.08
CA ASP A 3 13.76 -6.34 5.79
C ASP A 3 14.57 -5.52 4.76
N PRO A 4 15.57 -6.11 4.06
CA PRO A 4 16.34 -5.41 3.04
C PRO A 4 15.47 -4.76 1.94
N TYR A 5 14.31 -5.35 1.64
CA TYR A 5 13.35 -4.76 0.70
C TYR A 5 12.66 -3.53 1.28
N PHE A 6 12.38 -3.52 2.57
CA PHE A 6 11.80 -2.37 3.26
C PHE A 6 12.80 -1.20 3.33
N ASP A 7 14.06 -1.49 3.67
CA ASP A 7 15.11 -0.47 3.72
C ASP A 7 15.37 0.15 2.34
N ALA A 8 15.20 -0.62 1.26
CA ALA A 8 15.31 -0.11 -0.11
C ALA A 8 14.23 0.92 -0.47
N LEU A 9 13.04 0.88 0.16
CA LEU A 9 11.96 1.86 -0.09
C LEU A 9 12.36 3.28 0.30
N ALA A 10 13.23 3.42 1.31
CA ALA A 10 13.73 4.72 1.76
C ALA A 10 14.59 5.43 0.69
N ASN A 11 15.14 4.70 -0.29
CA ASN A 11 15.95 5.26 -1.37
C ASN A 11 15.13 5.82 -2.54
N ILE A 12 13.79 5.71 -2.49
CA ILE A 12 12.93 6.26 -3.54
C ILE A 12 13.00 7.80 -3.49
N PRO A 13 13.22 8.50 -4.62
CA PRO A 13 13.25 9.96 -4.64
C PRO A 13 11.96 10.58 -4.09
N ALA A 14 12.09 11.63 -3.29
CA ALA A 14 10.97 12.32 -2.61
C ALA A 14 10.13 11.41 -1.67
N HIS A 15 10.69 10.29 -1.23
CA HIS A 15 10.07 9.42 -0.25
C HIS A 15 9.99 10.07 1.13
N LEU A 16 8.78 10.14 1.69
CA LEU A 16 8.53 10.71 3.02
C LEU A 16 8.47 9.63 4.11
N SER A 17 7.74 8.55 3.85
CA SER A 17 7.61 7.42 4.78
C SER A 17 7.15 6.15 4.07
N SER A 18 7.48 5.01 4.67
CA SER A 18 7.06 3.68 4.22
C SER A 18 6.55 2.86 5.40
N PHE A 19 5.65 1.93 5.08
CA PHE A 19 5.21 0.90 6.00
C PHE A 19 5.00 -0.42 5.25
N SER A 20 5.09 -1.53 5.97
CA SER A 20 4.68 -2.85 5.50
C SER A 20 3.51 -3.34 6.37
N ALA A 21 2.49 -3.89 5.71
CA ALA A 21 1.30 -4.40 6.37
C ALA A 21 0.97 -5.81 5.87
N SER A 22 0.37 -6.60 6.74
CA SER A 22 -0.18 -7.91 6.40
C SER A 22 -1.37 -7.77 5.44
N ALA A 23 -1.32 -8.54 4.36
CA ALA A 23 -2.41 -8.61 3.39
C ALA A 23 -3.61 -9.46 3.88
N LEU A 24 -3.57 -10.00 5.11
CA LEU A 24 -4.67 -10.79 5.69
C LEU A 24 -5.57 -9.95 6.59
N ASP A 25 -4.99 -9.03 7.35
CA ASP A 25 -5.67 -8.29 8.43
C ASP A 25 -5.28 -6.82 8.51
N GLY A 26 -4.39 -6.33 7.63
CA GLY A 26 -3.92 -4.95 7.63
C GLY A 26 -3.00 -4.60 8.82
N SER A 27 -2.56 -5.60 9.59
CA SER A 27 -1.65 -5.38 10.73
C SER A 27 -0.28 -4.90 10.26
N ILE A 28 0.26 -3.88 10.92
CA ILE A 28 1.55 -3.28 10.56
C ILE A 28 2.69 -4.14 11.05
N SER A 29 3.61 -4.47 10.14
CA SER A 29 4.83 -5.23 10.43
C SER A 29 6.03 -4.30 10.63
N GLN A 30 6.18 -3.28 9.77
CA GLN A 30 7.27 -2.30 9.85
C GLN A 30 6.78 -0.91 9.43
N SER A 31 7.39 0.15 9.96
CA SER A 31 7.15 1.53 9.56
C SER A 31 8.39 2.39 9.79
N THR A 32 8.63 3.36 8.91
CA THR A 32 9.70 4.36 9.05
C THR A 32 9.28 5.61 9.82
N SER A 33 8.01 5.73 10.21
CA SER A 33 7.44 6.90 10.90
C SER A 33 6.49 6.49 12.02
N GLU A 34 6.11 7.44 12.89
CA GLU A 34 5.03 7.25 13.87
C GLU A 34 3.72 6.94 13.14
N PHE A 35 3.47 5.65 12.98
CA PHE A 35 2.41 5.16 12.12
C PHE A 35 1.12 5.05 12.89
N ARG A 36 0.03 5.46 12.24
CA ARG A 36 -1.33 5.29 12.76
C ARG A 36 -1.87 3.93 12.31
N PRO A 37 -2.25 3.01 13.23
CA PRO A 37 -2.77 1.68 12.86
C PRO A 37 -3.90 1.72 11.82
N GLU A 38 -4.71 2.77 11.85
CA GLU A 38 -5.79 3.01 10.90
C GLU A 38 -5.31 3.10 9.45
N THR A 39 -4.10 3.61 9.21
CA THR A 39 -3.53 3.74 7.86
C THR A 39 -3.26 2.37 7.23
N GLY A 40 -2.85 1.39 8.04
CA GLY A 40 -2.62 0.01 7.59
C GLY A 40 -3.91 -0.67 7.19
N LEU A 41 -4.96 -0.48 8.00
CA LEU A 41 -6.31 -0.98 7.72
C LEU A 41 -6.90 -0.34 6.45
N THR A 42 -6.76 0.98 6.29
CA THR A 42 -7.23 1.68 5.08
C THR A 42 -6.50 1.20 3.83
N ALA A 43 -5.18 1.02 3.88
CA ALA A 43 -4.41 0.51 2.74
C ALA A 43 -4.80 -0.93 2.40
N TYR A 44 -5.04 -1.78 3.41
CA TYR A 44 -5.56 -3.13 3.23
C TYR A 44 -6.94 -3.14 2.56
N GLN A 45 -7.87 -2.30 3.03
CA GLN A 45 -9.20 -2.16 2.43
C GLN A 45 -9.11 -1.74 0.96
N LEU A 46 -8.30 -0.73 0.65
CA LEU A 46 -8.09 -0.28 -0.72
C LEU A 46 -7.55 -1.38 -1.64
N LEU A 47 -6.58 -2.18 -1.15
CA LEU A 47 -6.03 -3.32 -1.89
C LEU A 47 -7.07 -4.42 -2.09
N SER A 48 -7.86 -4.73 -1.07
CA SER A 48 -8.93 -5.72 -1.14
C SER A 48 -10.00 -5.33 -2.17
N ASP A 49 -10.47 -4.08 -2.11
CA ASP A 49 -11.49 -3.54 -3.02
C ASP A 49 -10.98 -3.49 -4.46
N ALA A 50 -9.74 -3.05 -4.67
CA ALA A 50 -9.14 -3.04 -6.01
C ALA A 50 -8.92 -4.45 -6.56
N SER A 51 -8.58 -5.42 -5.70
CA SER A 51 -8.45 -6.83 -6.08
C SER A 51 -9.82 -7.43 -6.47
N LEU A 52 -10.89 -7.07 -5.75
CA LEU A 52 -12.26 -7.45 -6.08
C LEU A 52 -12.70 -6.81 -7.41
N LEU A 53 -12.36 -5.55 -7.65
CA LEU A 53 -12.66 -4.85 -8.91
C LEU A 53 -11.96 -5.51 -10.11
N GLY A 54 -10.69 -5.88 -9.93
CA GLY A 54 -9.97 -6.69 -10.92
C GLY A 54 -10.71 -8.00 -11.19
N LYS A 55 -11.25 -8.64 -10.14
CA LYS A 55 -12.00 -9.88 -10.28
C LYS A 55 -13.31 -9.73 -11.06
N SER A 56 -14.07 -8.69 -10.78
CA SER A 56 -15.38 -8.43 -11.39
C SER A 56 -15.29 -7.84 -12.80
N THR A 57 -14.11 -7.42 -13.24
CA THR A 57 -13.90 -6.79 -14.56
C THR A 57 -12.92 -7.60 -15.40
N PRO A 58 -13.30 -8.78 -15.95
CA PRO A 58 -12.37 -9.67 -16.65
C PRO A 58 -11.68 -9.06 -17.88
N GLU A 59 -12.25 -8.00 -18.47
CA GLU A 59 -11.60 -7.20 -19.52
C GLU A 59 -10.36 -6.45 -19.01
N LEU A 60 -10.39 -6.02 -17.74
CA LEU A 60 -9.24 -5.53 -16.98
C LEU A 60 -8.50 -6.75 -16.41
N GLN A 61 -7.82 -7.49 -17.28
CA GLN A 61 -7.00 -8.67 -16.96
C GLN A 61 -6.52 -8.71 -15.50
N GLN A 62 -7.11 -9.58 -14.68
CA GLN A 62 -6.89 -9.69 -13.23
C GLN A 62 -5.40 -9.69 -12.81
N ASP A 63 -4.53 -10.28 -13.64
CA ASP A 63 -3.07 -10.35 -13.41
C ASP A 63 -2.32 -9.02 -13.63
N LYS A 64 -3.01 -7.93 -13.99
CA LYS A 64 -2.39 -6.63 -14.28
C LYS A 64 -2.36 -5.66 -13.11
N LEU A 65 -3.13 -5.87 -12.04
CA LEU A 65 -3.11 -4.94 -10.90
C LEU A 65 -1.80 -5.12 -10.10
N LYS A 66 -0.76 -4.40 -10.52
CA LYS A 66 0.58 -4.44 -9.92
C LYS A 66 0.84 -3.33 -8.92
N ARG A 67 0.05 -2.25 -8.96
CA ARG A 67 0.24 -1.04 -8.13
C ARG A 67 -1.05 -0.23 -8.03
N ILE A 68 -1.33 0.28 -6.83
CA ILE A 68 -2.34 1.32 -6.58
C ILE A 68 -1.63 2.62 -6.22
N THR A 69 -2.10 3.75 -6.74
CA THR A 69 -1.53 5.07 -6.45
C THR A 69 -2.65 6.05 -6.14
N GLY A 70 -2.70 6.53 -4.90
CA GLY A 70 -3.54 7.66 -4.51
C GLY A 70 -2.77 8.98 -4.69
N LYS A 71 -3.46 10.03 -5.15
CA LYS A 71 -2.91 11.39 -5.19
C LYS A 71 -3.77 12.25 -4.27
N TYR A 72 -3.10 13.00 -3.39
CA TYR A 72 -3.72 14.05 -2.61
C TYR A 72 -3.23 15.39 -3.17
N ASP A 73 -4.17 16.21 -3.65
CA ASP A 73 -3.87 17.56 -4.13
C ASP A 73 -4.26 18.54 -3.01
N VAL A 74 -3.33 19.42 -2.64
CA VAL A 74 -3.50 20.34 -1.49
C VAL A 74 -4.31 21.58 -1.90
N ASN A 75 -4.68 21.72 -3.18
CA ASN A 75 -5.32 22.91 -3.73
C ASN A 75 -6.86 22.87 -3.70
N ASN A 76 -7.46 22.60 -2.54
CA ASN A 76 -8.89 22.82 -2.29
C ASN A 76 -9.08 23.91 -1.23
#